data_AF-A0A8D8YRY3-F1
#
_entry.id   AF-A0A8D8YRY3-F1
#
_cell.length_a   1.000
_cell.length_b   1.000
_cell.length_c   1.000
_cell.angle_alpha   90.00
_cell.angle_beta   90.00
_cell.angle_gamma   90.00
#
_symmetry.space_group_name_H-M   'P 1'
#
loop_
_entity.id
_entity.type
_entity.pdbx_description
1 polymer ?
#
loop_
_entity_poly.entity_id
_entity_poly.type
_entity_poly.pdbx_seq_one_letter_code
_entity_poly.pdbx_strand_id
1 'polypeptide(L)'
;MYLIVWFSLLLGSAVPLASAEIVYSHNFQDVLPHPHTAAGLSDFAHFSLVQPSYLHSRTKRQISSTKLNQDSTEHINHLAVKYSINNTLYILDLILNRDLLPASYFEKHQQDGAYVIRNRTNAKDIELCHYKGVLRDVPGSWAAISTCDNNLRGVIYDGSELNYIEPLLTNQSTTIRHPNVSHSNTADSNELSQHILYKHSDFVSHDKYQCGYKSAHDKLRTKRDTLTRHDTIRGPWNANVKSRYLELVLVVDNKLYNLFRKSTKDVYTHCKDIVNVINALYEKLNIFVALVGVVIWTETDEIPFNTNGDLTLNNFLTYRRERLVREHPNDNAQLLTGMTFQDGVVGKALKGPICTYEFSGGVNVDHNSAVGLVATTVAHEMGHNLGMEHDTSSGQTPECKCPSDRCIMSPSSSSISPTEWSSCSQEYLALAFDHGMDYCMRNKPKA
;
A
#
# COMPACT_ATOMS: atom_id res chain seq x y z
N MET A 1 68.69 28.83 53.53
CA MET A 1 69.63 28.11 54.42
C MET A 1 69.71 26.66 53.95
N TYR A 2 70.79 25.94 54.25
CA TYR A 2 71.26 24.72 53.56
C TYR A 2 70.52 23.40 53.90
N LEU A 3 71.00 22.29 53.29
CA LEU A 3 70.68 20.84 53.42
C LEU A 3 69.56 20.35 52.45
N ILE A 4 69.76 19.44 51.47
CA ILE A 4 70.68 18.27 51.25
C ILE A 4 70.35 17.14 52.28
N VAL A 5 70.06 15.85 51.98
CA VAL A 5 70.75 14.83 51.15
C VAL A 5 69.76 13.76 50.58
N TRP A 6 70.23 12.99 49.58
CA TRP A 6 69.60 11.87 48.83
C TRP A 6 69.73 10.45 49.45
N PHE A 7 69.15 9.44 48.75
CA PHE A 7 69.45 7.98 48.76
C PHE A 7 68.98 7.17 49.98
N SER A 8 68.39 5.96 49.91
CA SER A 8 68.19 4.95 48.83
C SER A 8 66.77 4.29 48.95
N LEU A 9 66.33 3.17 48.34
CA LEU A 9 66.97 2.10 47.53
C LEU A 9 66.02 1.51 46.44
N LEU A 10 65.76 0.19 46.40
CA LEU A 10 65.03 -0.56 45.34
C LEU A 10 64.00 -1.56 45.89
N LEU A 11 63.26 -2.20 44.95
CA LEU A 11 62.29 -3.32 45.07
C LEU A 11 60.85 -2.86 45.37
N GLY A 12 59.80 -3.33 44.67
CA GLY A 12 59.73 -4.23 43.52
C GLY A 12 58.26 -4.58 43.17
N SER A 13 58.02 -5.21 42.01
CA SER A 13 56.72 -5.73 41.52
C SER A 13 55.54 -4.74 41.41
N ALA A 14 55.15 -4.47 40.16
CA ALA A 14 53.89 -3.79 39.84
C ALA A 14 52.69 -4.74 39.99
N VAL A 15 51.63 -4.27 40.63
CA VAL A 15 50.29 -4.90 40.62
C VAL A 15 49.41 -4.08 39.67
N PRO A 16 48.82 -4.66 38.62
CA PRO A 16 47.85 -3.94 37.78
C PRO A 16 46.60 -3.63 38.61
N LEU A 17 46.16 -2.36 38.63
CA LEU A 17 44.85 -2.03 39.21
C LEU A 17 43.76 -2.66 38.34
N ALA A 18 42.87 -3.43 38.97
CA ALA A 18 41.62 -3.84 38.36
C ALA A 18 40.72 -2.61 38.17
N SER A 19 40.51 -2.20 36.92
CA SER A 19 39.45 -1.26 36.55
C SER A 19 38.11 -1.97 36.68
N ALA A 20 37.27 -1.54 37.61
CA ALA A 20 35.91 -2.05 37.74
C ALA A 20 35.07 -1.60 36.53
N GLU A 21 34.73 -2.55 35.65
CA GLU A 21 33.73 -2.32 34.62
C GLU A 21 32.35 -2.22 35.27
N ILE A 22 31.74 -1.03 35.18
CA ILE A 22 30.34 -0.84 35.55
C ILE A 22 29.49 -1.44 34.45
N VAL A 23 29.05 -2.68 34.66
CA VAL A 23 28.12 -3.38 33.76
C VAL A 23 26.74 -2.71 33.87
N TYR A 24 26.47 -1.78 32.95
CA TYR A 24 25.11 -1.32 32.69
C TYR A 24 24.35 -2.40 31.91
N SER A 25 23.68 -3.31 32.62
CA SER A 25 22.70 -4.21 32.03
C SER A 25 21.41 -3.45 31.69
N HIS A 26 21.42 -2.69 30.59
CA HIS A 26 20.19 -2.20 30.00
C HIS A 26 19.46 -3.38 29.35
N ASN A 27 18.46 -3.92 30.06
CA ASN A 27 17.39 -4.72 29.47
C ASN A 27 16.66 -3.85 28.42
N PHE A 28 17.09 -3.94 27.17
CA PHE A 28 16.24 -3.59 26.03
C PHE A 28 15.18 -4.68 25.89
N GLN A 29 14.04 -4.50 26.59
CA GLN A 29 12.80 -5.13 26.15
C GLN A 29 12.35 -4.49 24.84
N ASP A 30 11.79 -5.32 23.97
CA ASP A 30 11.57 -5.03 22.56
C ASP A 30 10.79 -3.73 22.32
N VAL A 31 11.45 -2.76 21.70
CA VAL A 31 10.79 -1.67 20.97
C VAL A 31 11.01 -1.94 19.48
N LEU A 32 10.15 -2.79 18.92
CA LEU A 32 10.08 -2.98 17.47
C LEU A 32 9.78 -1.62 16.80
N PRO A 33 10.46 -1.26 15.70
CA PRO A 33 10.14 -0.05 14.96
C PRO A 33 8.68 -0.09 14.46
N HIS A 34 7.98 1.05 14.53
CA HIS A 34 6.56 1.11 14.21
C HIS A 34 6.30 1.03 12.69
N PRO A 35 5.33 0.22 12.22
CA PRO A 35 5.12 -0.06 10.80
C PRO A 35 4.65 1.11 9.92
N HIS A 36 4.32 2.28 10.50
CA HIS A 36 3.92 3.48 9.75
C HIS A 36 4.78 4.72 10.04
N THR A 37 5.98 4.53 10.60
CA THR A 37 7.10 5.34 10.11
C THR A 37 7.49 4.85 8.72
N ALA A 38 7.91 5.75 7.83
CA ALA A 38 8.51 5.37 6.54
C ALA A 38 9.55 4.28 6.77
N ALA A 39 9.62 3.33 5.83
CA ALA A 39 10.33 2.07 6.02
C ALA A 39 11.73 2.27 6.63
N GLY A 40 12.06 1.43 7.61
CA GLY A 40 13.36 1.48 8.26
C GLY A 40 14.45 1.23 7.22
N LEU A 41 15.58 1.92 7.32
CA LEU A 41 16.74 1.64 6.45
C LEU A 41 17.30 0.22 6.67
N SER A 42 16.80 -0.50 7.67
CA SER A 42 16.95 -1.93 7.94
C SER A 42 16.18 -2.86 7.01
N ASP A 43 15.15 -2.35 6.34
CA ASP A 43 14.11 -3.18 5.71
C ASP A 43 14.47 -3.55 4.25
N PHE A 44 15.57 -2.98 3.74
CA PHE A 44 16.06 -3.16 2.37
C PHE A 44 17.56 -3.44 2.31
N ALA A 45 17.98 -4.28 1.36
CA ALA A 45 19.38 -4.53 1.06
C ALA A 45 20.04 -3.32 0.37
N HIS A 46 19.31 -2.63 -0.51
CA HIS A 46 19.78 -1.44 -1.21
C HIS A 46 18.65 -0.41 -1.36
N PHE A 47 19.04 0.86 -1.39
CA PHE A 47 18.17 1.99 -1.74
C PHE A 47 19.00 3.09 -2.39
N SER A 48 18.35 3.94 -3.17
CA SER A 48 18.91 5.17 -3.72
C SER A 48 18.29 6.37 -3.02
N LEU A 49 19.12 7.32 -2.57
CA LEU A 49 18.63 8.64 -2.17
C LEU A 49 18.36 9.46 -3.42
N VAL A 50 17.14 9.98 -3.54
CA VAL A 50 16.74 10.86 -4.64
C VAL A 50 16.18 12.16 -4.07
N GLN A 51 16.39 13.25 -4.80
CA GLN A 51 15.78 14.55 -4.51
C GLN A 51 14.87 14.93 -5.68
N PRO A 52 13.56 14.65 -5.59
CA PRO A 52 12.64 14.93 -6.68
C PRO A 52 12.40 16.44 -6.85
N SER A 53 11.92 16.82 -8.02
CA SER A 53 11.46 18.18 -8.31
C SER A 53 10.17 18.13 -9.13
N TYR A 54 9.17 18.92 -8.72
CA TYR A 54 7.92 19.05 -9.45
C TYR A 54 8.08 20.03 -10.61
N LEU A 55 7.67 19.63 -11.81
CA LEU A 55 7.67 20.44 -13.02
C LEU A 55 6.22 20.56 -13.53
N HIS A 56 5.75 21.78 -13.76
CA HIS A 56 4.42 22.00 -14.33
C HIS A 56 4.38 21.55 -15.80
N SER A 57 3.56 20.55 -16.15
CA SER A 57 3.70 19.83 -17.44
C SER A 57 3.61 20.69 -18.71
N ARG A 58 2.86 21.81 -18.69
CA ARG A 58 2.79 22.76 -19.82
C ARG A 58 3.97 23.72 -19.93
N THR A 59 4.38 24.37 -18.83
CA THR A 59 5.42 25.41 -18.84
C THR A 59 6.83 24.86 -18.65
N LYS A 60 6.95 23.61 -18.22
CA LYS A 60 8.20 22.93 -17.82
C LYS A 60 9.00 23.65 -16.72
N ARG A 61 8.39 24.64 -16.05
CA ARG A 61 8.97 25.33 -14.90
C ARG A 61 8.86 24.47 -13.65
N GLN A 62 9.88 24.53 -12.80
CA GLN A 62 9.83 23.95 -11.47
C GLN A 62 8.82 24.68 -10.60
N ILE A 63 8.13 23.94 -9.74
CA ILE A 63 7.14 24.43 -8.77
C ILE A 63 7.46 23.80 -7.40
N SER A 64 7.18 24.51 -6.32
CA SER A 64 7.44 24.05 -4.95
C SER A 64 6.29 23.22 -4.34
N SER A 65 5.08 23.32 -4.90
CA SER A 65 3.92 22.53 -4.48
C SER A 65 3.05 22.15 -5.68
N THR A 66 2.29 21.06 -5.53
CA THR A 66 1.28 20.64 -6.50
C THR A 66 -0.10 21.27 -6.23
N LYS A 67 -0.29 21.91 -5.06
CA LYS A 67 -1.53 22.63 -4.73
C LYS A 67 -1.67 23.91 -5.56
N LEU A 68 -2.90 24.22 -5.98
CA LEU A 68 -3.19 25.43 -6.76
C LEU A 68 -3.07 26.71 -5.93
N ASN A 69 -3.43 26.66 -4.65
CA ASN A 69 -3.23 27.69 -3.63
C ASN A 69 -2.86 27.00 -2.31
N GLN A 70 -2.13 27.66 -1.41
CA GLN A 70 -1.66 27.07 -0.15
C GLN A 70 -2.81 26.51 0.71
N ASP A 71 -3.91 27.26 0.83
CA ASP A 71 -5.10 26.85 1.61
C ASP A 71 -6.09 25.98 0.81
N SER A 72 -5.75 25.57 -0.41
CA SER A 72 -6.62 24.74 -1.24
C SER A 72 -6.36 23.24 -1.06
N THR A 73 -7.42 22.48 -1.28
CA THR A 73 -7.45 21.01 -1.43
C THR A 73 -7.34 20.59 -2.91
N GLU A 74 -7.32 21.55 -3.84
CA GLU A 74 -7.19 21.34 -5.28
C GLU A 74 -5.71 21.32 -5.72
N HIS A 75 -5.34 20.31 -6.50
CA HIS A 75 -4.01 20.16 -7.08
C HIS A 75 -4.01 20.32 -8.62
N ILE A 76 -2.84 20.60 -9.19
CA ILE A 76 -2.63 20.67 -10.63
C ILE A 76 -3.03 19.36 -11.34
N ASN A 77 -3.65 19.46 -12.52
CA ASN A 77 -4.13 18.27 -13.22
C ASN A 77 -3.02 17.43 -13.86
N HIS A 78 -1.95 18.09 -14.32
CA HIS A 78 -0.82 17.47 -15.00
C HIS A 78 0.48 17.95 -14.36
N LEU A 79 1.27 16.98 -13.92
CA LEU A 79 2.55 17.17 -13.25
C LEU A 79 3.60 16.32 -13.98
N ALA A 80 4.84 16.79 -14.02
CA ALA A 80 5.98 15.93 -14.31
C ALA A 80 6.91 15.93 -13.10
N VAL A 81 7.29 14.77 -12.58
CA VAL A 81 8.25 14.63 -11.48
C VAL A 81 9.61 14.28 -12.08
N LYS A 82 10.63 15.05 -11.75
CA LYS A 82 12.00 14.85 -12.21
C LYS A 82 12.89 14.43 -11.04
N TYR A 83 13.58 13.30 -11.18
CA TYR A 83 14.55 12.81 -10.20
C TYR A 83 15.72 12.10 -10.91
N SER A 84 16.85 11.92 -10.23
CA SER A 84 18.04 11.29 -10.81
C SER A 84 18.57 10.16 -9.92
N ILE A 85 19.07 9.10 -10.53
CA ILE A 85 19.76 7.98 -9.88
C ILE A 85 21.07 7.76 -10.63
N ASN A 86 22.22 7.73 -9.95
CA ASN A 86 23.53 7.48 -10.58
C ASN A 86 23.77 8.35 -11.83
N ASN A 87 23.48 9.65 -11.74
CA ASN A 87 23.48 10.65 -12.82
C ASN A 87 22.55 10.36 -14.02
N THR A 88 21.78 9.27 -14.01
CA THR A 88 20.72 8.98 -14.99
C THR A 88 19.45 9.74 -14.60
N LEU A 89 18.86 10.45 -15.55
CA LEU A 89 17.69 11.29 -15.33
C LEU A 89 16.39 10.53 -15.62
N TYR A 90 15.46 10.55 -14.67
CA TYR A 90 14.12 9.99 -14.80
C TYR A 90 13.08 11.11 -14.76
N ILE A 91 12.05 10.96 -15.60
CA ILE A 91 10.91 11.88 -15.62
C ILE A 91 9.62 11.05 -15.63
N LEU A 92 8.80 11.26 -14.61
CA LEU A 92 7.52 10.62 -14.45
C LEU A 92 6.41 11.60 -14.85
N ASP A 93 5.66 11.29 -15.90
CA ASP A 93 4.52 12.10 -16.35
C ASP A 93 3.25 11.65 -15.64
N LEU A 94 2.70 12.53 -14.80
CA LEU A 94 1.60 12.27 -13.88
C LEU A 94 0.32 13.06 -14.25
N ILE A 95 -0.82 12.42 -14.06
CA ILE A 95 -2.17 12.97 -14.23
C ILE A 95 -2.97 12.70 -12.96
N LEU A 96 -3.66 13.72 -12.44
CA LEU A 96 -4.45 13.61 -11.22
C LEU A 96 -5.58 12.58 -11.41
N ASN A 97 -5.67 11.59 -10.52
CA ASN A 97 -6.61 10.47 -10.63
C ASN A 97 -8.01 10.88 -10.15
N ARG A 98 -8.70 11.72 -10.93
CA ARG A 98 -10.01 12.30 -10.58
C ARG A 98 -11.12 11.28 -10.36
N ASP A 99 -11.03 10.10 -10.99
CA ASP A 99 -12.01 9.02 -10.84
C ASP A 99 -11.79 8.19 -9.56
N LEU A 100 -10.69 8.40 -8.80
CA LEU A 100 -10.37 7.66 -7.58
C LEU A 100 -11.38 7.91 -6.44
N LEU A 101 -11.84 9.16 -6.32
CA LEU A 101 -12.82 9.61 -5.32
C LEU A 101 -14.06 10.16 -6.04
N PRO A 102 -15.20 9.46 -6.01
CA PRO A 102 -16.45 9.97 -6.57
C PRO A 102 -17.08 11.06 -5.68
N ALA A 103 -18.11 11.71 -6.18
CA ALA A 103 -18.92 12.70 -5.44
C ALA A 103 -19.69 12.08 -4.26
N SER A 104 -19.85 10.75 -4.23
CA SER A 104 -20.38 10.00 -3.08
C SER A 104 -19.35 9.73 -1.98
N TYR A 105 -18.08 10.10 -2.15
CA TYR A 105 -17.02 9.78 -1.18
C TYR A 105 -17.30 10.33 0.22
N PHE A 106 -17.10 9.50 1.25
CA PHE A 106 -17.22 9.89 2.65
C PHE A 106 -16.03 9.43 3.53
N GLU A 107 -15.73 10.23 4.53
CA GLU A 107 -14.78 9.95 5.62
C GLU A 107 -15.60 9.81 6.93
N LYS A 108 -15.54 8.66 7.60
CA LYS A 108 -16.31 8.36 8.82
C LYS A 108 -15.42 7.84 9.94
N HIS A 109 -15.59 8.38 11.14
CA HIS A 109 -14.90 7.91 12.34
C HIS A 109 -15.77 8.08 13.59
N GLN A 110 -15.38 7.43 14.69
CA GLN A 110 -16.02 7.60 15.99
C GLN A 110 -15.45 8.84 16.70
N GLN A 111 -16.29 9.57 17.42
CA GLN A 111 -15.88 10.63 18.33
C GLN A 111 -16.94 10.84 19.42
N ASP A 112 -16.51 10.84 20.67
CA ASP A 112 -17.32 11.08 21.87
C ASP A 112 -18.53 10.12 21.96
N GLY A 113 -18.35 8.86 21.54
CA GLY A 113 -19.39 7.83 21.50
C GLY A 113 -20.41 7.96 20.35
N ALA A 114 -20.19 8.87 19.41
CA ALA A 114 -20.99 9.06 18.20
C ALA A 114 -20.13 8.89 16.93
N TYR A 115 -20.70 9.07 15.72
CA TYR A 115 -19.92 9.11 14.48
C TYR A 115 -19.87 10.51 13.90
N VAL A 116 -18.68 10.92 13.48
CA VAL A 116 -18.46 12.08 12.64
C VAL A 116 -18.32 11.60 11.20
N ILE A 117 -19.17 12.12 10.31
CA ILE A 117 -19.18 11.81 8.88
C ILE A 117 -18.93 13.10 8.09
N ARG A 118 -17.92 13.08 7.23
CA ARG A 118 -17.58 14.15 6.29
C ARG A 118 -17.79 13.64 4.87
N ASN A 119 -18.70 14.26 4.13
CA ASN A 119 -19.01 13.89 2.74
C ASN A 119 -18.31 14.84 1.76
N ARG A 120 -17.94 14.34 0.58
CA ARG A 120 -17.37 15.11 -0.54
C ARG A 120 -18.47 15.80 -1.35
N THR A 121 -19.14 16.80 -0.77
CA THR A 121 -20.21 17.55 -1.48
C THR A 121 -19.68 18.35 -2.66
N ASN A 122 -18.42 18.80 -2.56
CA ASN A 122 -17.66 19.46 -3.62
C ASN A 122 -16.23 18.91 -3.69
N ALA A 123 -15.56 19.09 -4.83
CA ALA A 123 -14.16 18.72 -5.02
C ALA A 123 -13.18 19.44 -4.07
N LYS A 124 -13.63 20.49 -3.37
CA LYS A 124 -12.84 21.24 -2.38
C LYS A 124 -12.95 20.70 -0.96
N ASP A 125 -13.93 19.85 -0.68
CA ASP A 125 -14.22 19.43 0.70
C ASP A 125 -13.18 18.43 1.23
N ILE A 126 -12.59 17.64 0.34
CA ILE A 126 -11.65 16.55 0.64
C ILE A 126 -10.50 16.61 -0.36
N GLU A 127 -9.28 16.65 0.16
CA GLU A 127 -8.05 16.73 -0.63
C GLU A 127 -7.83 15.47 -1.47
N LEU A 128 -7.52 15.68 -2.76
CA LEU A 128 -7.13 14.66 -3.72
C LEU A 128 -5.79 15.03 -4.33
N CYS A 129 -4.74 14.42 -3.80
CA CYS A 129 -3.33 14.59 -4.17
C CYS A 129 -2.78 13.35 -4.94
N HIS A 130 -3.65 12.45 -5.39
CA HIS A 130 -3.29 11.13 -5.91
C HIS A 130 -3.29 11.15 -7.44
N TYR A 131 -2.19 10.69 -8.02
CA TYR A 131 -1.92 10.70 -9.45
C TYR A 131 -1.69 9.29 -9.97
N LYS A 132 -2.03 9.09 -11.23
CA LYS A 132 -1.55 7.98 -12.04
C LYS A 132 -0.67 8.49 -13.18
N GLY A 133 0.25 7.69 -13.68
CA GLY A 133 1.15 8.14 -14.73
C GLY A 133 2.07 7.06 -15.27
N VAL A 134 3.09 7.49 -16.00
CA VAL A 134 4.06 6.62 -16.69
C VAL A 134 5.47 7.22 -16.60
N LEU A 135 6.50 6.37 -16.68
CA LEU A 135 7.85 6.85 -16.91
C LEU A 135 7.98 7.25 -18.38
N ARG A 136 8.49 8.46 -18.62
CA ARG A 136 8.70 8.96 -19.98
C ARG A 136 9.71 8.08 -20.71
N ASP A 137 9.43 7.80 -21.97
CA ASP A 137 10.25 6.99 -22.87
C ASP A 137 10.40 5.51 -22.45
N VAL A 138 9.57 5.03 -21.51
CA VAL A 138 9.52 3.63 -21.05
C VAL A 138 8.13 3.02 -21.34
N PRO A 139 7.95 2.33 -22.48
CA PRO A 139 6.68 1.68 -22.82
C PRO A 139 6.27 0.61 -21.81
N GLY A 140 4.97 0.55 -21.47
CA GLY A 140 4.44 -0.42 -20.50
C GLY A 140 4.71 -0.07 -19.02
N SER A 141 5.50 0.97 -18.73
CA SER A 141 5.60 1.52 -17.38
C SER A 141 4.28 2.11 -16.91
N TRP A 142 4.08 2.12 -15.59
CA TRP A 142 2.96 2.80 -14.94
C TRP A 142 3.37 3.22 -13.52
N ALA A 143 2.68 4.19 -12.94
CA ALA A 143 2.91 4.64 -11.59
C ALA A 143 1.61 5.07 -10.90
N ALA A 144 1.56 4.87 -9.59
CA ALA A 144 0.51 5.34 -8.70
C ALA A 144 1.17 6.09 -7.54
N ILE A 145 1.03 7.42 -7.56
CA ILE A 145 1.81 8.34 -6.74
C ILE A 145 0.91 9.32 -5.99
N SER A 146 1.13 9.43 -4.69
CA SER A 146 0.61 10.47 -3.81
C SER A 146 1.58 11.64 -3.77
N THR A 147 1.07 12.88 -3.86
CA THR A 147 1.83 14.11 -3.61
C THR A 147 1.33 14.86 -2.35
N CYS A 148 0.63 14.17 -1.45
CA CYS A 148 0.07 14.79 -0.24
C CYS A 148 1.16 15.35 0.66
N ASP A 149 0.84 16.43 1.38
CA ASP A 149 1.78 17.12 2.28
C ASP A 149 3.12 17.51 1.64
N ASN A 150 3.12 17.74 0.32
CA ASN A 150 4.32 17.97 -0.49
C ASN A 150 5.38 16.85 -0.41
N ASN A 151 5.01 15.62 -0.11
CA ASN A 151 5.90 14.46 -0.18
C ASN A 151 5.47 13.52 -1.32
N LEU A 152 6.43 12.80 -1.91
CA LEU A 152 6.15 11.74 -2.87
C LEU A 152 6.11 10.40 -2.16
N ARG A 153 4.96 9.73 -2.25
CA ARG A 153 4.79 8.34 -1.78
C ARG A 153 4.09 7.50 -2.84
N GLY A 154 4.53 6.27 -3.04
CA GLY A 154 3.82 5.31 -3.89
C GLY A 154 4.74 4.40 -4.67
N VAL A 155 4.28 3.94 -5.84
CA VAL A 155 4.95 2.93 -6.66
C VAL A 155 5.14 3.37 -8.11
N ILE A 156 6.22 2.88 -8.71
CA ILE A 156 6.61 3.09 -10.11
C ILE A 156 7.04 1.73 -10.69
N TYR A 157 6.23 1.17 -11.58
CA TYR A 157 6.61 0.01 -12.37
C TYR A 157 7.42 0.46 -13.59
N ASP A 158 8.67 0.00 -13.70
CA ASP A 158 9.63 0.47 -14.72
C ASP A 158 9.57 -0.31 -16.05
N GLY A 159 8.56 -1.15 -16.24
CA GLY A 159 8.46 -2.08 -17.38
C GLY A 159 9.19 -3.41 -17.15
N SER A 160 9.92 -3.55 -16.04
CA SER A 160 10.50 -4.81 -15.57
C SER A 160 10.09 -5.14 -14.14
N GLU A 161 10.17 -4.18 -13.23
CA GLU A 161 10.02 -4.38 -11.79
C GLU A 161 9.27 -3.21 -11.12
N LEU A 162 8.73 -3.47 -9.92
CA LEU A 162 8.09 -2.45 -9.10
C LEU A 162 9.14 -1.75 -8.21
N ASN A 163 9.24 -0.43 -8.35
CA ASN A 163 10.04 0.44 -7.50
C ASN A 163 9.11 1.21 -6.56
N TYR A 164 9.59 1.55 -5.38
CA TYR A 164 8.87 2.34 -4.38
C TYR A 164 9.57 3.68 -4.18
N ILE A 165 8.80 4.73 -3.94
CA ILE A 165 9.31 6.05 -3.53
C ILE A 165 8.62 6.47 -2.24
N GLU A 166 9.39 6.87 -1.23
CA GLU A 166 8.89 7.30 0.07
C GLU A 166 9.74 8.44 0.66
N PRO A 167 9.18 9.35 1.47
CA PRO A 167 9.94 10.44 2.09
C PRO A 167 10.88 9.92 3.19
N LEU A 168 12.12 10.42 3.20
CA LEU A 168 13.10 10.12 4.24
C LEU A 168 12.75 10.88 5.53
N LEU A 169 12.46 10.15 6.61
CA LEU A 169 12.10 10.77 7.89
C LEU A 169 13.33 11.32 8.63
N THR A 170 13.37 12.64 8.82
CA THR A 170 14.48 13.40 9.42
C THR A 170 14.88 12.99 10.84
N ASN A 171 14.04 12.25 11.57
CA ASN A 171 14.39 11.71 12.88
C ASN A 171 15.47 10.60 12.82
N GLN A 172 15.77 10.05 11.64
CA GLN A 172 16.90 9.14 11.42
C GLN A 172 18.21 9.88 11.03
N SER A 173 18.17 11.22 10.86
CA SER A 173 19.32 12.00 10.37
C SER A 173 20.49 12.12 11.36
N THR A 174 20.37 11.61 12.59
CA THR A 174 21.45 11.64 13.59
C THR A 174 22.44 10.46 13.47
N THR A 175 22.05 9.37 12.81
CA THR A 175 22.89 8.17 12.64
C THR A 175 23.46 8.01 11.22
N ILE A 176 22.87 8.65 10.20
CA ILE A 176 23.31 8.55 8.80
C ILE A 176 24.50 9.49 8.54
N ARG A 177 25.69 9.13 9.06
CA ARG A 177 26.97 9.72 8.61
C ARG A 177 27.47 9.00 7.35
N HIS A 178 26.88 9.30 6.19
CA HIS A 178 27.58 9.04 4.93
C HIS A 178 28.75 10.04 4.78
N PRO A 179 29.97 9.62 4.37
CA PRO A 179 31.17 10.46 4.49
C PRO A 179 31.17 11.79 3.69
N ASN A 180 30.24 11.96 2.75
CA ASN A 180 30.24 13.05 1.77
C ASN A 180 28.97 13.94 1.81
N VAL A 181 28.12 13.84 2.84
CA VAL A 181 26.92 14.69 2.94
C VAL A 181 27.20 15.92 3.81
N SER A 182 27.44 17.06 3.16
CA SER A 182 27.56 18.35 3.83
C SER A 182 26.17 18.87 4.22
N HIS A 183 25.85 18.88 5.52
CA HIS A 183 24.63 19.50 6.04
C HIS A 183 24.66 21.03 5.86
N SER A 184 24.04 21.53 4.80
CA SER A 184 23.67 22.94 4.72
C SER A 184 22.38 23.17 5.52
N ASN A 185 22.51 23.75 6.71
CA ASN A 185 21.37 24.23 7.51
C ASN A 185 20.76 25.52 6.91
N THR A 186 20.45 25.48 5.63
CA THR A 186 19.70 26.50 4.90
C THR A 186 18.34 25.92 4.58
N ALA A 187 17.33 26.36 5.33
CA ALA A 187 15.93 26.12 5.01
C ALA A 187 15.53 26.96 3.78
N ASP A 188 15.99 26.54 2.60
CA ASP A 188 15.52 27.10 1.34
C ASP A 188 14.15 26.46 1.04
N SER A 189 13.10 27.27 1.13
CA SER A 189 11.69 26.85 1.24
C SER A 189 11.07 26.26 -0.04
N ASN A 190 11.89 25.80 -0.99
CA ASN A 190 11.49 25.47 -2.36
C ASN A 190 11.86 24.05 -2.81
N GLU A 191 12.65 23.30 -2.03
CA GLU A 191 13.05 21.94 -2.37
C GLU A 191 12.22 20.90 -1.61
N LEU A 192 11.92 19.79 -2.28
CA LEU A 192 11.28 18.64 -1.64
C LEU A 192 12.26 17.98 -0.67
N SER A 193 11.71 17.35 0.36
CA SER A 193 12.43 16.43 1.24
C SER A 193 13.23 15.41 0.43
N GLN A 194 14.31 14.87 1.01
CA GLN A 194 14.97 13.70 0.42
C GLN A 194 14.00 12.51 0.44
N HIS A 195 14.03 11.71 -0.62
CA HIS A 195 13.22 10.50 -0.72
C HIS A 195 14.14 9.28 -0.84
N ILE A 196 13.71 8.17 -0.26
CA ILE A 196 14.27 6.86 -0.56
C ILE A 196 13.56 6.28 -1.79
N LEU A 197 14.32 5.69 -2.69
CA LEU A 197 13.84 4.91 -3.81
C LEU A 197 14.47 3.52 -3.73
N TYR A 198 13.66 2.47 -3.68
CA TYR A 198 14.13 1.09 -3.59
C TYR A 198 13.35 0.18 -4.53
N LYS A 199 14.02 -0.86 -5.03
CA LYS A 199 13.38 -1.93 -5.81
C LYS A 199 12.64 -2.87 -4.88
N HIS A 200 11.67 -3.60 -5.42
CA HIS A 200 11.02 -4.64 -4.65
C HIS A 200 12.00 -5.79 -4.32
N SER A 201 12.89 -6.16 -5.24
CA SER A 201 13.90 -7.20 -5.05
C SER A 201 14.86 -6.93 -3.89
N ASP A 202 15.00 -5.67 -3.49
CA ASP A 202 15.81 -5.27 -2.34
C ASP A 202 15.08 -5.45 -1.00
N PHE A 203 13.79 -5.78 -0.98
CA PHE A 203 13.01 -5.96 0.25
C PHE A 203 13.46 -7.19 1.04
N VAL A 204 13.98 -6.99 2.26
CA VAL A 204 14.47 -8.08 3.12
C VAL A 204 13.32 -8.65 3.96
N SER A 205 12.45 -9.44 3.32
CA SER A 205 11.37 -10.13 4.03
C SER A 205 11.92 -11.31 4.82
N HIS A 206 11.89 -11.18 6.16
CA HIS A 206 12.26 -12.27 7.07
C HIS A 206 11.12 -13.29 7.27
N ASP A 207 9.88 -12.90 6.97
CA ASP A 207 8.67 -13.68 7.16
C ASP A 207 8.09 -14.22 5.85
N LYS A 208 7.47 -15.41 5.92
CA LYS A 208 6.76 -16.01 4.79
C LYS A 208 5.27 -15.79 4.97
N TYR A 209 4.72 -14.76 4.32
CA TYR A 209 3.27 -14.53 4.34
C TYR A 209 2.54 -15.37 3.30
N GLN A 210 1.28 -15.68 3.59
CA GLN A 210 0.40 -16.44 2.69
C GLN A 210 -1.03 -15.91 2.71
N CYS A 211 -1.78 -16.13 1.64
CA CYS A 211 -3.25 -16.03 1.71
C CYS A 211 -3.74 -17.25 2.51
N GLY A 212 -4.62 -17.02 3.50
CA GLY A 212 -5.01 -18.09 4.41
C GLY A 212 -6.08 -19.03 3.86
N TYR A 213 -6.63 -18.80 2.67
CA TYR A 213 -7.76 -19.58 2.16
C TYR A 213 -7.33 -20.98 1.70
N LYS A 214 -7.42 -21.96 2.61
CA LYS A 214 -7.29 -23.39 2.29
C LYS A 214 -8.62 -23.86 1.69
N SER A 215 -8.64 -24.24 0.41
CA SER A 215 -9.87 -24.71 -0.26
C SER A 215 -10.53 -25.88 0.46
N ALA A 216 -11.60 -25.59 1.19
CA ALA A 216 -12.43 -26.57 1.88
C ALA A 216 -13.32 -27.31 0.88
N HIS A 217 -12.73 -28.27 0.17
CA HIS A 217 -13.44 -29.33 -0.56
C HIS A 217 -14.56 -28.88 -1.51
N ASP A 218 -14.29 -27.88 -2.36
CA ASP A 218 -15.30 -27.45 -3.30
C ASP A 218 -15.49 -28.48 -4.44
N LYS A 219 -16.51 -29.33 -4.28
CA LYS A 219 -17.03 -30.22 -5.33
C LYS A 219 -18.01 -29.47 -6.23
N LEU A 220 -17.78 -28.19 -6.52
CA LEU A 220 -18.29 -27.53 -7.71
C LEU A 220 -17.72 -28.22 -8.95
N ARG A 221 -18.37 -29.34 -9.28
CA ARG A 221 -18.16 -30.15 -10.46
C ARG A 221 -18.75 -29.39 -11.63
N THR A 222 -18.11 -28.30 -12.04
CA THR A 222 -18.30 -27.69 -13.35
C THR A 222 -18.14 -28.82 -14.37
N LYS A 223 -19.27 -29.27 -14.92
CA LYS A 223 -19.23 -30.05 -16.15
C LYS A 223 -18.40 -29.22 -17.12
N ARG A 224 -17.39 -29.82 -17.72
CA ARG A 224 -16.81 -29.31 -18.97
C ARG A 224 -17.90 -29.42 -20.04
N ASP A 225 -18.86 -28.49 -20.00
CA ASP A 225 -19.44 -28.04 -21.25
C ASP A 225 -18.28 -27.46 -22.06
N THR A 226 -18.32 -27.75 -23.36
CA THR A 226 -17.21 -27.47 -24.28
C THR A 226 -16.74 -26.04 -24.12
N LEU A 227 -15.41 -25.84 -24.04
CA LEU A 227 -14.73 -24.54 -24.00
C LEU A 227 -15.15 -23.65 -25.18
N THR A 228 -16.31 -23.00 -25.04
CA THR A 228 -16.66 -21.81 -25.79
C THR A 228 -15.60 -20.80 -25.45
N ARG A 229 -14.91 -20.31 -26.47
CA ARG A 229 -13.83 -19.33 -26.36
C ARG A 229 -14.40 -18.06 -25.71
N HIS A 230 -14.34 -17.99 -24.38
CA HIS A 230 -14.69 -16.82 -23.61
C HIS A 230 -13.87 -15.63 -24.13
N ASP A 231 -14.51 -14.47 -24.20
CA ASP A 231 -13.88 -13.22 -24.61
C ASP A 231 -12.92 -12.79 -23.49
N THR A 232 -11.72 -13.39 -23.46
CA THR A 232 -10.62 -13.02 -22.56
C THR A 232 -10.51 -11.50 -22.55
N ILE A 233 -10.55 -10.87 -21.37
CA ILE A 233 -10.49 -9.40 -21.31
C ILE A 233 -9.15 -8.99 -21.92
N ARG A 234 -9.19 -8.18 -22.97
CA ARG A 234 -8.03 -7.67 -23.70
C ARG A 234 -8.12 -6.15 -23.73
N GLY A 235 -6.95 -5.52 -23.78
CA GLY A 235 -6.85 -4.08 -23.93
C GLY A 235 -7.61 -3.54 -25.15
N PRO A 236 -7.92 -2.24 -25.18
CA PRO A 236 -7.28 -1.19 -24.39
C PRO A 236 -7.73 -1.13 -22.92
N TRP A 237 -6.76 -0.93 -22.03
CA TRP A 237 -6.94 -0.67 -20.59
C TRP A 237 -7.41 0.77 -20.32
N ASN A 238 -8.25 1.29 -21.20
CA ASN A 238 -8.83 2.63 -21.17
C ASN A 238 -10.35 2.49 -21.08
N ALA A 239 -10.99 3.32 -20.27
CA ALA A 239 -12.43 3.27 -20.02
C ALA A 239 -13.25 3.22 -21.33
N ASN A 240 -14.10 2.20 -21.45
CA ASN A 240 -14.88 1.85 -22.62
C ASN A 240 -16.19 1.15 -22.22
N VAL A 241 -17.04 0.78 -23.19
CA VAL A 241 -18.37 0.18 -22.91
C VAL A 241 -18.32 -1.20 -22.24
N LYS A 242 -17.18 -1.91 -22.28
CA LYS A 242 -16.95 -3.16 -21.55
C LYS A 242 -16.26 -2.94 -20.19
N SER A 243 -15.94 -1.71 -19.78
CA SER A 243 -15.32 -1.44 -18.48
C SER A 243 -16.23 -1.78 -17.32
N ARG A 244 -15.61 -2.01 -16.16
CA ARG A 244 -16.28 -2.17 -14.89
C ARG A 244 -15.76 -1.15 -13.89
N TYR A 245 -16.61 -0.74 -12.98
CA TYR A 245 -16.30 0.20 -11.91
C TYR A 245 -16.63 -0.48 -10.60
N LEU A 246 -15.70 -0.49 -9.64
CA LEU A 246 -15.93 -1.11 -8.35
C LEU A 246 -16.01 -0.03 -7.26
N GLU A 247 -17.18 0.10 -6.64
CA GLU A 247 -17.43 1.00 -5.51
C GLU A 247 -16.94 0.33 -4.21
N LEU A 248 -15.68 0.63 -3.84
CA LEU A 248 -14.97 0.05 -2.70
C LEU A 248 -15.08 0.92 -1.44
N VAL A 249 -15.41 0.30 -0.30
CA VAL A 249 -15.23 0.91 1.04
C VAL A 249 -14.04 0.26 1.75
N LEU A 250 -13.16 1.08 2.32
CA LEU A 250 -12.15 0.62 3.27
C LEU A 250 -12.62 0.84 4.70
N VAL A 251 -12.39 -0.14 5.57
CA VAL A 251 -12.62 -0.06 7.01
C VAL A 251 -11.30 -0.26 7.72
N VAL A 252 -11.02 0.51 8.77
CA VAL A 252 -9.75 0.50 9.49
C VAL A 252 -10.01 0.25 10.97
N ASP A 253 -9.34 -0.76 11.53
CA ASP A 253 -9.49 -1.14 12.92
C ASP A 253 -8.79 -0.19 13.92
N ASN A 254 -9.19 -0.27 15.19
CA ASN A 254 -8.64 0.58 16.24
C ASN A 254 -7.14 0.37 16.42
N LYS A 255 -6.67 -0.88 16.28
CA LYS A 255 -5.25 -1.19 16.40
C LYS A 255 -4.43 -0.48 15.33
N LEU A 256 -4.88 -0.49 14.07
CA LEU A 256 -4.20 0.19 12.97
C LEU A 256 -4.23 1.71 13.15
N TYR A 257 -5.38 2.26 13.52
CA TYR A 257 -5.49 3.69 13.86
C TYR A 257 -4.50 4.12 14.97
N ASN A 258 -4.30 3.29 16.00
CA ASN A 258 -3.29 3.54 17.03
C ASN A 258 -1.85 3.50 16.48
N LEU A 259 -1.53 2.58 15.57
CA LEU A 259 -0.22 2.52 14.91
C LEU A 259 0.02 3.76 14.03
N PHE A 260 -1.02 4.33 13.41
CA PHE A 260 -1.01 5.64 12.75
C PHE A 260 -1.03 6.83 13.74
N ARG A 261 -0.52 6.64 14.97
CA ARG A 261 -0.44 7.66 16.03
C ARG A 261 -1.76 8.37 16.34
N LYS A 262 -2.89 7.70 16.13
CA LYS A 262 -4.25 8.26 16.27
C LYS A 262 -4.54 9.44 15.31
N SER A 263 -3.88 9.48 14.15
CA SER A 263 -4.10 10.49 13.11
C SER A 263 -5.13 9.99 12.09
N THR A 264 -6.37 10.48 12.17
CA THR A 264 -7.40 10.16 11.18
C THR A 264 -7.00 10.62 9.77
N LYS A 265 -6.34 11.78 9.66
CA LYS A 265 -5.79 12.30 8.41
C LYS A 265 -4.83 11.30 7.75
N ASP A 266 -3.88 10.75 8.52
CA ASP A 266 -2.86 9.86 7.95
C ASP A 266 -3.46 8.51 7.55
N VAL A 267 -4.44 8.01 8.30
CA VAL A 267 -5.23 6.82 7.92
C VAL A 267 -6.04 7.06 6.64
N TYR A 268 -6.74 8.20 6.51
CA TYR A 268 -7.48 8.53 5.29
C TYR A 268 -6.55 8.69 4.08
N THR A 269 -5.37 9.30 4.25
CA THR A 269 -4.36 9.39 3.18
C THR A 269 -3.84 8.02 2.81
N HIS A 270 -3.46 7.18 3.78
CA HIS A 270 -2.96 5.83 3.51
C HIS A 270 -3.99 4.93 2.79
N CYS A 271 -5.27 5.02 3.16
CA CYS A 271 -6.35 4.35 2.44
C CYS A 271 -6.44 4.80 0.96
N LYS A 272 -6.26 6.09 0.69
CA LYS A 272 -6.25 6.65 -0.67
C LYS A 272 -4.98 6.26 -1.43
N ASP A 273 -3.81 6.22 -0.77
CA ASP A 273 -2.55 5.71 -1.33
C ASP A 273 -2.75 4.25 -1.80
N ILE A 274 -3.30 3.38 -0.93
CA ILE A 274 -3.61 1.98 -1.21
C ILE A 274 -4.51 1.86 -2.44
N VAL A 275 -5.68 2.53 -2.45
CA VAL A 275 -6.62 2.36 -3.58
C VAL A 275 -6.10 2.95 -4.88
N ASN A 276 -5.23 3.98 -4.84
CA ASN A 276 -4.58 4.48 -6.04
C ASN A 276 -3.67 3.42 -6.70
N VAL A 277 -2.97 2.61 -5.88
CA VAL A 277 -2.19 1.45 -6.38
C VAL A 277 -3.12 0.33 -6.85
N ILE A 278 -4.15 -0.05 -6.08
CA ILE A 278 -5.13 -1.08 -6.46
C ILE A 278 -5.77 -0.75 -7.81
N ASN A 279 -6.20 0.49 -8.02
CA ASN A 279 -6.77 0.93 -9.28
C ASN A 279 -5.79 0.73 -10.45
N ALA A 280 -4.50 1.05 -10.29
CA ALA A 280 -3.50 0.82 -11.34
C ALA A 280 -3.27 -0.67 -11.64
N LEU A 281 -3.36 -1.56 -10.64
CA LEU A 281 -3.32 -3.01 -10.84
C LEU A 281 -4.57 -3.54 -11.57
N TYR A 282 -5.74 -2.99 -11.26
CA TYR A 282 -7.03 -3.41 -11.85
C TYR A 282 -7.36 -2.78 -13.21
N GLU A 283 -6.76 -1.64 -13.57
CA GLU A 283 -6.90 -1.04 -14.91
C GLU A 283 -6.47 -2.02 -16.01
N LYS A 284 -5.47 -2.87 -15.74
CA LYS A 284 -5.02 -4.00 -16.59
C LYS A 284 -6.06 -5.11 -16.80
N LEU A 285 -7.20 -5.06 -16.11
CA LEU A 285 -8.35 -5.95 -16.28
C LEU A 285 -9.59 -5.19 -16.78
N ASN A 286 -9.42 -3.92 -17.18
CA ASN A 286 -10.51 -2.99 -17.54
C ASN A 286 -11.50 -2.75 -16.38
N ILE A 287 -11.03 -2.90 -15.14
CA ILE A 287 -11.75 -2.61 -13.90
C ILE A 287 -11.16 -1.33 -13.29
N PHE A 288 -12.00 -0.36 -12.95
CA PHE A 288 -11.62 0.90 -12.33
C PHE A 288 -12.14 0.91 -10.90
N VAL A 289 -11.26 1.07 -9.90
CA VAL A 289 -11.64 1.00 -8.49
C VAL A 289 -11.84 2.41 -7.95
N ALA A 290 -13.06 2.71 -7.55
CA ALA A 290 -13.45 3.98 -6.95
C ALA A 290 -13.60 3.78 -5.43
N LEU A 291 -12.83 4.52 -4.64
CA LEU A 291 -12.96 4.53 -3.19
C LEU A 291 -14.18 5.38 -2.82
N VAL A 292 -15.32 4.75 -2.51
CA VAL A 292 -16.56 5.44 -2.12
C VAL A 292 -16.62 5.78 -0.63
N GLY A 293 -15.75 5.22 0.20
CA GLY A 293 -15.64 5.68 1.59
C GLY A 293 -14.55 5.03 2.42
N VAL A 294 -14.18 5.69 3.50
CA VAL A 294 -13.29 5.15 4.53
C VAL A 294 -13.97 5.26 5.90
N VAL A 295 -14.01 4.16 6.65
CA VAL A 295 -14.49 4.08 8.03
C VAL A 295 -13.32 3.77 8.96
N ILE A 296 -13.14 4.54 10.03
CA ILE A 296 -12.11 4.31 11.05
C ILE A 296 -12.77 4.04 12.41
N TRP A 297 -12.42 2.93 13.05
CA TRP A 297 -12.84 2.58 14.40
C TRP A 297 -11.92 3.22 15.44
N THR A 298 -12.02 4.54 15.59
CA THR A 298 -11.11 5.38 16.39
C THR A 298 -11.24 5.21 17.91
N GLU A 299 -12.37 4.69 18.40
CA GLU A 299 -12.65 4.46 19.82
C GLU A 299 -12.75 2.98 20.17
N THR A 300 -13.57 2.22 19.43
CA THR A 300 -13.81 0.78 19.66
C THR A 300 -14.08 0.04 18.36
N ASP A 301 -13.57 -1.18 18.23
CA ASP A 301 -13.84 -2.02 17.07
C ASP A 301 -15.32 -2.46 17.02
N GLU A 302 -15.96 -2.37 15.85
CA GLU A 302 -17.37 -2.75 15.66
C GLU A 302 -17.56 -4.27 15.52
N ILE A 303 -16.47 -5.04 15.52
CA ILE A 303 -16.48 -6.50 15.43
C ILE A 303 -15.52 -7.12 16.48
N PRO A 304 -15.83 -8.32 16.99
CA PRO A 304 -14.86 -9.07 17.77
C PRO A 304 -13.76 -9.63 16.85
N PHE A 305 -12.52 -9.29 17.13
CA PHE A 305 -11.34 -9.81 16.42
C PHE A 305 -10.91 -11.19 16.92
N ASN A 306 -10.34 -11.98 16.00
CA ASN A 306 -9.71 -13.26 16.29
C ASN A 306 -8.42 -13.43 15.48
N THR A 307 -7.44 -14.16 16.02
CA THR A 307 -6.21 -14.49 15.29
C THR A 307 -6.43 -15.55 14.20
N ASN A 308 -7.54 -16.29 14.25
CA ASN A 308 -8.06 -17.01 13.09
C ASN A 308 -8.75 -16.02 12.12
N GLY A 309 -8.12 -15.81 10.96
CA GLY A 309 -8.62 -14.89 9.94
C GLY A 309 -9.99 -15.26 9.36
N ASP A 310 -10.41 -16.52 9.36
CA ASP A 310 -11.75 -16.92 8.89
C ASP A 310 -12.86 -16.42 9.84
N LEU A 311 -12.60 -16.42 11.16
CA LEU A 311 -13.54 -15.89 12.14
C LEU A 311 -13.65 -14.36 12.03
N THR A 312 -12.52 -13.67 11.89
CA THR A 312 -12.50 -12.22 11.69
C THR A 312 -13.17 -11.82 10.38
N LEU A 313 -12.97 -12.58 9.29
CA LEU A 313 -13.68 -12.37 8.02
C LEU A 313 -15.20 -12.52 8.18
N ASN A 314 -15.67 -13.59 8.83
CA ASN A 314 -17.10 -13.81 9.05
C ASN A 314 -17.75 -12.70 9.89
N ASN A 315 -17.05 -12.22 10.92
CA ASN A 315 -17.51 -11.11 11.75
C ASN A 315 -17.57 -9.80 10.94
N PHE A 316 -16.55 -9.52 10.11
CA PHE A 316 -16.52 -8.35 9.24
C PHE A 316 -17.62 -8.36 8.16
N LEU A 317 -17.86 -9.51 7.51
CA LEU A 317 -18.93 -9.65 6.52
C LEU A 317 -20.32 -9.50 7.18
N THR A 318 -20.48 -9.97 8.42
CA THR A 318 -21.70 -9.74 9.21
C THR A 318 -21.93 -8.24 9.46
N TYR A 319 -20.90 -7.51 9.92
CA TYR A 319 -20.94 -6.05 10.05
C TYR A 319 -21.24 -5.34 8.72
N ARG A 320 -20.64 -5.81 7.60
CA ARG A 320 -20.93 -5.25 6.27
C ARG A 320 -22.41 -5.38 5.93
N ARG A 321 -22.94 -6.61 6.03
CA ARG A 321 -24.31 -7.00 5.69
C ARG A 321 -25.35 -6.29 6.54
N GLU A 322 -25.14 -6.21 7.83
CA GLU A 322 -26.16 -5.74 8.78
C GLU A 322 -26.17 -4.23 8.94
N ARG A 323 -25.03 -3.59 8.66
CA ARG A 323 -24.82 -2.16 8.93
C ARG A 323 -24.18 -1.40 7.78
N LEU A 324 -22.93 -1.69 7.42
CA LEU A 324 -22.14 -0.82 6.52
C LEU A 324 -22.82 -0.59 5.18
N VAL A 325 -23.29 -1.65 4.50
CA VAL A 325 -23.89 -1.56 3.16
C VAL A 325 -25.28 -0.89 3.17
N ARG A 326 -25.94 -0.84 4.34
CA ARG A 326 -27.23 -0.15 4.52
C ARG A 326 -27.06 1.34 4.75
N GLU A 327 -26.06 1.72 5.55
CA GLU A 327 -25.72 3.12 5.82
C GLU A 327 -24.99 3.75 4.63
N HIS A 328 -24.14 2.98 3.94
CA HIS A 328 -23.27 3.42 2.85
C HIS A 328 -23.22 2.35 1.74
N PRO A 329 -24.10 2.42 0.72
CA PRO A 329 -24.10 1.48 -0.40
C PRO A 329 -22.72 1.35 -1.07
N ASN A 330 -22.31 0.11 -1.32
CA ASN A 330 -21.00 -0.24 -1.90
C ASN A 330 -21.06 -1.62 -2.57
N ASP A 331 -20.20 -1.85 -3.56
CA ASP A 331 -20.08 -3.12 -4.26
C ASP A 331 -19.29 -4.13 -3.42
N ASN A 332 -18.25 -3.65 -2.73
CA ASN A 332 -17.29 -4.44 -1.96
C ASN A 332 -16.76 -3.61 -0.77
N ALA A 333 -16.43 -4.28 0.35
CA ALA A 333 -15.71 -3.65 1.44
C ALA A 333 -14.52 -4.49 1.92
N GLN A 334 -13.42 -3.84 2.26
CA GLN A 334 -12.20 -4.48 2.76
C GLN A 334 -11.82 -3.90 4.12
N LEU A 335 -11.54 -4.76 5.09
CA LEU A 335 -10.98 -4.37 6.38
C LEU A 335 -9.45 -4.33 6.26
N LEU A 336 -8.84 -3.24 6.72
CA LEU A 336 -7.42 -3.12 7.02
C LEU A 336 -7.24 -3.23 8.54
N THR A 337 -6.34 -4.10 8.99
CA THR A 337 -6.12 -4.36 10.42
C THR A 337 -4.65 -4.35 10.79
N GLY A 338 -4.34 -3.81 11.97
CA GLY A 338 -3.03 -3.92 12.60
C GLY A 338 -2.82 -5.25 13.34
N MET A 339 -3.77 -6.18 13.26
CA MET A 339 -3.71 -7.51 13.89
C MET A 339 -2.88 -8.49 13.05
N THR A 340 -2.27 -9.45 13.72
CA THR A 340 -1.54 -10.55 13.07
C THR A 340 -2.40 -11.81 13.14
N PHE A 341 -2.67 -12.44 11.99
CA PHE A 341 -3.36 -13.73 11.96
C PHE A 341 -2.38 -14.90 12.15
N GLN A 342 -2.92 -16.06 12.53
CA GLN A 342 -2.16 -17.31 12.64
C GLN A 342 -1.56 -17.74 11.30
N ASP A 343 -0.57 -18.64 11.34
CA ASP A 343 0.11 -19.22 10.18
C ASP A 343 0.71 -18.20 9.18
N GLY A 344 1.03 -16.97 9.59
CA GLY A 344 1.56 -15.93 8.68
C GLY A 344 0.54 -15.44 7.64
N VAL A 345 -0.76 -15.58 7.94
CA VAL A 345 -1.83 -15.14 7.04
C VAL A 345 -1.91 -13.61 7.04
N VAL A 346 -1.85 -13.00 5.85
CA VAL A 346 -1.99 -11.53 5.67
C VAL A 346 -3.30 -11.12 5.00
N GLY A 347 -4.05 -12.07 4.43
CA GLY A 347 -5.29 -11.80 3.73
C GLY A 347 -6.26 -12.98 3.79
N LYS A 348 -7.56 -12.65 3.80
CA LYS A 348 -8.69 -13.58 3.74
C LYS A 348 -9.89 -12.95 3.03
N ALA A 349 -10.37 -13.61 1.98
CA ALA A 349 -11.64 -13.34 1.32
C ALA A 349 -12.38 -14.63 0.93
N LEU A 350 -13.70 -14.50 0.69
CA LEU A 350 -14.49 -15.55 0.05
C LEU A 350 -14.41 -15.43 -1.47
N LYS A 351 -14.57 -16.56 -2.18
CA LYS A 351 -14.41 -16.65 -3.64
C LYS A 351 -15.72 -16.50 -4.40
N GLY A 352 -15.75 -15.60 -5.38
CA GLY A 352 -16.93 -15.27 -6.19
C GLY A 352 -18.09 -14.47 -5.55
N PRO A 353 -18.06 -13.93 -4.31
CA PRO A 353 -19.18 -13.16 -3.76
C PRO A 353 -19.23 -11.69 -4.23
N ILE A 354 -18.50 -11.28 -5.27
CA ILE A 354 -18.55 -9.90 -5.77
C ILE A 354 -20.00 -9.46 -6.04
N CYS A 355 -20.30 -8.18 -5.79
CA CYS A 355 -21.66 -7.61 -5.80
C CYS A 355 -22.67 -8.16 -4.78
N THR A 356 -22.44 -9.33 -4.16
CA THR A 356 -23.40 -9.89 -3.20
C THR A 356 -23.57 -9.00 -1.97
N TYR A 357 -24.82 -8.89 -1.51
CA TYR A 357 -25.17 -8.12 -0.33
C TYR A 357 -24.50 -8.65 0.96
N GLU A 358 -24.34 -9.97 1.08
CA GLU A 358 -23.86 -10.61 2.31
C GLU A 358 -22.35 -10.79 2.37
N PHE A 359 -21.71 -11.17 1.26
CA PHE A 359 -20.38 -11.80 1.30
C PHE A 359 -19.30 -11.02 0.52
N SER A 360 -19.64 -9.91 -0.13
CA SER A 360 -18.66 -9.13 -0.92
C SER A 360 -17.69 -8.34 -0.04
N GLY A 361 -16.59 -8.99 0.36
CA GLY A 361 -15.51 -8.35 1.08
C GLY A 361 -14.39 -9.29 1.51
N GLY A 362 -13.42 -8.71 2.21
CA GLY A 362 -12.23 -9.39 2.72
C GLY A 362 -11.61 -8.67 3.92
N VAL A 363 -10.63 -9.31 4.56
CA VAL A 363 -9.86 -8.75 5.68
C VAL A 363 -8.36 -8.90 5.38
N ASN A 364 -7.60 -7.84 5.63
CA ASN A 364 -6.22 -7.67 5.18
C ASN A 364 -5.38 -7.06 6.30
N VAL A 365 -4.21 -7.64 6.56
CA VAL A 365 -3.23 -7.09 7.51
C VAL A 365 -2.46 -5.96 6.83
N ASP A 366 -2.31 -4.82 7.50
CA ASP A 366 -1.43 -3.74 7.04
C ASP A 366 0.03 -4.07 7.41
N HIS A 367 0.57 -5.10 6.74
CA HIS A 367 1.80 -5.81 7.11
C HIS A 367 3.10 -5.10 6.73
N ASN A 368 3.03 -3.94 6.08
CA ASN A 368 4.20 -3.25 5.54
C ASN A 368 4.03 -1.73 5.45
N SER A 369 5.12 -1.00 5.68
CA SER A 369 5.22 0.45 5.43
C SER A 369 5.10 0.78 3.94
N ALA A 370 5.65 -0.08 3.07
CA ALA A 370 5.63 0.06 1.62
C ALA A 370 4.20 -0.19 1.07
N VAL A 371 3.50 0.89 0.75
CA VAL A 371 2.05 0.85 0.43
C VAL A 371 1.67 -0.12 -0.71
N GLY A 372 2.57 -0.33 -1.68
CA GLY A 372 2.33 -1.26 -2.78
C GLY A 372 2.25 -2.72 -2.36
N LEU A 373 2.92 -3.15 -1.28
CA LEU A 373 2.82 -4.52 -0.77
C LEU A 373 1.44 -4.81 -0.19
N VAL A 374 0.92 -3.86 0.58
CA VAL A 374 -0.42 -3.95 1.20
C VAL A 374 -1.50 -3.84 0.11
N ALA A 375 -1.35 -2.93 -0.84
CA ALA A 375 -2.23 -2.82 -2.00
C ALA A 375 -2.30 -4.11 -2.82
N THR A 376 -1.17 -4.81 -3.02
CA THR A 376 -1.15 -6.13 -3.69
C THR A 376 -1.90 -7.19 -2.87
N THR A 377 -1.77 -7.21 -1.54
CA THR A 377 -2.57 -8.10 -0.68
C THR A 377 -4.08 -7.82 -0.81
N VAL A 378 -4.50 -6.56 -0.69
CA VAL A 378 -5.92 -6.20 -0.86
C VAL A 378 -6.41 -6.54 -2.28
N ALA A 379 -5.58 -6.32 -3.31
CA ALA A 379 -5.91 -6.68 -4.68
C ALA A 379 -6.07 -8.20 -4.89
N HIS A 380 -5.27 -9.03 -4.21
CA HIS A 380 -5.40 -10.50 -4.20
C HIS A 380 -6.73 -10.95 -3.58
N GLU A 381 -7.08 -10.43 -2.40
CA GLU A 381 -8.34 -10.79 -1.71
C GLU A 381 -9.57 -10.27 -2.48
N MET A 382 -9.49 -9.10 -3.12
CA MET A 382 -10.48 -8.64 -4.10
C MET A 382 -10.55 -9.54 -5.34
N GLY A 383 -9.43 -10.13 -5.77
CA GLY A 383 -9.36 -11.09 -6.87
C GLY A 383 -10.14 -12.37 -6.55
N HIS A 384 -9.98 -12.88 -5.33
CA HIS A 384 -10.87 -13.92 -4.80
C HIS A 384 -12.33 -13.48 -4.82
N ASN A 385 -12.68 -12.27 -4.34
CA ASN A 385 -14.06 -11.80 -4.41
C ASN A 385 -14.64 -11.84 -5.84
N LEU A 386 -13.83 -11.46 -6.83
CA LEU A 386 -14.14 -11.50 -8.27
C LEU A 386 -14.19 -12.91 -8.89
N GLY A 387 -13.94 -13.97 -8.10
CA GLY A 387 -14.02 -15.37 -8.53
C GLY A 387 -12.69 -15.98 -8.97
N MET A 388 -11.57 -15.27 -8.83
CA MET A 388 -10.26 -15.80 -9.19
C MET A 388 -9.77 -16.84 -8.17
N GLU A 389 -9.21 -17.92 -8.67
CA GLU A 389 -8.49 -18.93 -7.89
C GLU A 389 -6.98 -18.66 -7.84
N HIS A 390 -6.29 -19.35 -6.93
CA HIS A 390 -4.83 -19.28 -6.88
C HIS A 390 -4.15 -19.83 -8.14
N ASP A 391 -3.07 -19.17 -8.54
CA ASP A 391 -2.17 -19.63 -9.61
C ASP A 391 -1.47 -20.93 -9.16
N THR A 392 -2.07 -22.07 -9.48
CA THR A 392 -1.55 -23.41 -9.12
C THR A 392 -1.52 -24.34 -10.32
N SER A 393 -0.43 -25.11 -10.44
CA SER A 393 -0.28 -26.19 -11.41
C SER A 393 -1.00 -27.47 -10.96
N SER A 394 -2.28 -27.38 -10.59
CA SER A 394 -3.05 -28.45 -9.94
C SER A 394 -3.81 -29.38 -10.90
N GLY A 395 -3.15 -29.82 -11.98
CA GLY A 395 -3.51 -31.00 -12.78
C GLY A 395 -4.85 -31.01 -13.54
N GLN A 396 -5.69 -29.99 -13.40
CA GLN A 396 -7.03 -29.91 -14.01
C GLN A 396 -7.23 -28.63 -14.83
N THR A 397 -6.46 -27.58 -14.53
CA THR A 397 -6.26 -26.36 -15.32
C THR A 397 -5.06 -26.52 -16.28
N PRO A 398 -5.01 -25.76 -17.39
CA PRO A 398 -3.76 -25.49 -18.08
C PRO A 398 -2.74 -24.85 -17.13
N GLU A 399 -1.45 -25.00 -17.42
CA GLU A 399 -0.40 -24.29 -16.69
C GLU A 399 -0.61 -22.77 -16.80
N CYS A 400 -0.87 -22.12 -15.65
CA CYS A 400 -1.20 -20.70 -15.59
C CYS A 400 -0.03 -19.86 -16.09
N LYS A 401 -0.21 -19.14 -17.19
CA LYS A 401 0.83 -18.31 -17.79
C LYS A 401 0.89 -16.98 -17.06
N CYS A 402 1.96 -16.76 -16.32
CA CYS A 402 2.25 -15.45 -15.75
C CYS A 402 3.24 -14.69 -16.66
N PRO A 403 3.05 -13.38 -16.93
CA PRO A 403 4.03 -12.57 -17.66
C PRO A 403 5.32 -12.27 -16.87
N SER A 404 5.29 -12.47 -15.55
CA SER A 404 6.37 -12.27 -14.58
C SER A 404 6.64 -13.56 -13.78
N ASP A 405 7.68 -13.58 -12.95
CA ASP A 405 8.01 -14.75 -12.10
C ASP A 405 6.86 -15.16 -11.16
N ARG A 406 6.03 -14.18 -10.76
CA ARG A 406 4.80 -14.37 -9.99
C ARG A 406 3.72 -13.39 -10.43
N CYS A 407 2.48 -13.83 -10.30
CA CYS A 407 1.26 -13.07 -10.58
C CYS A 407 0.47 -12.82 -9.29
N ILE A 408 -0.46 -11.86 -9.32
CA ILE A 408 -1.17 -11.38 -8.13
C ILE A 408 -1.89 -12.52 -7.39
N MET A 409 -2.44 -13.51 -8.09
CA MET A 409 -3.10 -14.67 -7.49
C MET A 409 -2.17 -15.80 -7.05
N SER A 410 -0.86 -15.57 -6.91
CA SER A 410 0.07 -16.57 -6.35
C SER A 410 -0.31 -16.95 -4.90
N PRO A 411 -0.36 -18.24 -4.53
CA PRO A 411 -0.88 -18.69 -3.21
C PRO A 411 -0.01 -18.32 -2.00
N SER A 412 1.20 -17.80 -2.23
CA SER A 412 2.11 -17.33 -1.19
C SER A 412 2.68 -15.98 -1.60
N SER A 413 2.90 -15.09 -0.63
CA SER A 413 3.78 -13.96 -0.86
C SER A 413 5.22 -14.46 -0.99
N SER A 414 6.03 -13.69 -1.69
CA SER A 414 7.49 -13.80 -1.67
C SER A 414 8.07 -12.39 -1.54
N SER A 415 9.39 -12.27 -1.56
CA SER A 415 10.11 -11.02 -1.83
C SER A 415 9.94 -10.51 -3.28
N ILE A 416 8.74 -10.70 -3.86
CA ILE A 416 8.30 -10.17 -5.16
C ILE A 416 6.84 -9.74 -4.96
N SER A 417 6.55 -8.45 -5.09
CA SER A 417 5.19 -7.90 -5.17
C SER A 417 4.73 -8.00 -6.62
N PRO A 418 3.87 -8.97 -6.97
CA PRO A 418 3.43 -9.15 -8.36
C PRO A 418 2.60 -7.96 -8.85
N THR A 419 2.85 -7.54 -10.08
CA THR A 419 2.14 -6.45 -10.77
C THR A 419 1.27 -6.93 -11.93
N GLU A 420 1.23 -8.24 -12.18
CA GLU A 420 0.58 -8.87 -13.32
C GLU A 420 -0.47 -9.90 -12.90
N TRP A 421 -1.47 -10.10 -13.75
CA TRP A 421 -2.51 -11.10 -13.63
C TRP A 421 -2.24 -12.26 -14.59
N SER A 422 -2.38 -13.51 -14.11
CA SER A 422 -2.09 -14.68 -14.94
C SER A 422 -3.18 -14.91 -15.99
N SER A 423 -2.92 -15.79 -16.96
CA SER A 423 -3.97 -16.28 -17.86
C SER A 423 -5.14 -16.92 -17.10
N CYS A 424 -4.87 -17.63 -16.01
CA CYS A 424 -5.90 -18.23 -15.17
C CYS A 424 -6.74 -17.16 -14.47
N SER A 425 -6.13 -16.12 -13.90
CA SER A 425 -6.87 -15.00 -13.29
C SER A 425 -7.85 -14.35 -14.28
N GLN A 426 -7.42 -14.16 -15.53
CA GLN A 426 -8.24 -13.60 -16.61
C GLN A 426 -9.36 -14.55 -17.06
N GLU A 427 -9.11 -15.86 -17.11
CA GLU A 427 -10.11 -16.87 -17.45
C GLU A 427 -11.21 -16.99 -16.37
N TYR A 428 -10.83 -17.02 -15.09
CA TYR A 428 -11.80 -17.02 -13.99
C TYR A 428 -12.65 -15.74 -13.96
N LEU A 429 -12.03 -14.57 -14.21
CA LEU A 429 -12.74 -13.30 -14.27
C LEU A 429 -13.72 -13.23 -15.46
N ALA A 430 -13.33 -13.75 -16.62
CA ALA A 430 -14.22 -13.83 -17.78
C ALA A 430 -15.44 -14.73 -17.49
N LEU A 431 -15.21 -15.92 -16.90
CA LEU A 431 -16.28 -16.82 -16.46
C LEU A 431 -17.21 -16.16 -15.42
N ALA A 432 -16.64 -15.41 -14.47
CA ALA A 432 -17.40 -14.66 -13.47
C ALA A 432 -18.32 -13.60 -14.09
N PHE A 433 -17.83 -12.89 -15.11
CA PHE A 433 -18.59 -11.85 -15.82
C PHE A 433 -19.66 -12.46 -16.74
N ASP A 434 -19.38 -13.59 -17.40
CA ASP A 434 -20.36 -14.32 -18.22
C ASP A 434 -21.51 -14.90 -17.36
N HIS A 435 -21.24 -15.27 -16.11
CA HIS A 435 -22.26 -15.62 -15.12
C HIS A 435 -23.00 -14.41 -14.52
N GLY A 436 -22.65 -13.18 -14.92
CA GLY A 436 -23.33 -11.96 -14.49
C GLY A 436 -23.01 -11.50 -13.07
N MET A 437 -21.94 -12.02 -12.44
CA MET A 437 -21.55 -11.62 -11.07
C MET A 437 -21.08 -10.16 -10.99
N ASP A 438 -20.78 -9.55 -12.13
CA ASP A 438 -20.37 -8.16 -12.33
C ASP A 438 -21.53 -7.13 -12.29
N TYR A 439 -22.76 -7.53 -11.96
CA TYR A 439 -23.96 -6.72 -12.22
C TYR A 439 -23.94 -5.33 -11.57
N CYS A 440 -23.39 -5.20 -10.36
CA CYS A 440 -23.24 -3.93 -9.65
C CYS A 440 -22.14 -3.05 -10.28
N MET A 441 -21.09 -3.68 -10.82
CA MET A 441 -19.91 -2.99 -11.34
C MET A 441 -20.13 -2.32 -12.71
N ARG A 442 -21.38 -2.24 -13.20
CA ARG A 442 -21.74 -1.73 -14.52
C ARG A 442 -22.06 -0.22 -14.51
N ASN A 443 -22.32 0.37 -13.34
CA ASN A 443 -22.49 1.82 -13.22
C ASN A 443 -21.17 2.53 -12.97
N LYS A 444 -20.82 3.53 -13.80
CA LYS A 444 -19.72 4.45 -13.45
C LYS A 444 -20.16 5.36 -12.29
N PRO A 445 -19.41 5.43 -11.17
CA PRO A 445 -19.65 6.40 -10.11
C PRO A 445 -19.52 7.83 -10.63
N LYS A 446 -20.34 8.75 -10.11
CA LYS A 446 -20.27 10.17 -10.48
C LYS A 446 -19.02 10.80 -9.83
N ALA A 447 -18.16 11.44 -10.62
CA ALA A 447 -16.91 12.07 -10.18
C ALA A 447 -17.12 13.40 -9.43
#